data_AF-A0A3Q8W6J6-F1
#
_entry.id   AF-A0A3Q8W6J6-F1
#
_cell.length_a   1.000
_cell.length_b   1.000
_cell.length_c   1.000
_cell.angle_alpha   90.00
_cell.angle_beta   90.00
_cell.angle_gamma   90.00
#
_symmetry.space_group_name_H-M   'P 1'
#
loop_
_entity.id
_entity.type
_entity.pdbx_description
1 polymer ?
#
loop_
_entity_poly.entity_id
_entity_poly.type
_entity_poly.pdbx_seq_one_letter_code
_entity_poly.pdbx_strand_id
1 'polypeptide(L)'
;MNALDRARAAVADSLPARWRVVWLDNSEEPTGIAPVCPDEEHEEADGSVYDCCPDPAIDTEDVDLAAYLVALINADLGGGR
;
A
#
# COMPACT_ATOMS: atom_id res chain seq x y z
N MET A 1 20.39 11.98 16.18
CA MET A 1 19.37 11.85 15.14
C MET A 1 19.33 13.12 14.32
N ASN A 2 19.62 13.03 13.03
CA ASN A 2 19.56 14.18 12.13
C ASN A 2 18.09 14.46 11.70
N ALA A 3 17.85 15.52 10.94
CA ALA A 3 16.50 15.87 10.48
C ALA A 3 15.90 14.81 9.54
N LEU A 4 16.72 14.16 8.72
CA LEU A 4 16.32 13.06 7.84
C LEU A 4 15.84 11.85 8.64
N ASP A 5 16.57 11.47 9.70
CA ASP A 5 16.22 10.33 10.55
C ASP A 5 14.89 10.57 11.28
N ARG A 6 14.64 11.81 11.72
CA ARG A 6 13.34 12.19 12.31
C ARG A 6 12.20 12.17 11.30
N ALA A 7 12.45 12.65 10.08
CA ALA A 7 11.46 12.59 9.01
C ALA A 7 11.12 11.14 8.63
N ARG A 8 12.14 10.27 8.53
CA ARG A 8 11.94 8.83 8.30
C ARG A 8 11.12 8.18 9.39
N ALA A 9 11.45 8.42 10.66
CA ALA A 9 10.70 7.87 11.78
C ALA A 9 9.24 8.35 11.80
N ALA A 10 9.01 9.66 11.59
CA ALA A 10 7.65 10.22 11.55
C ALA A 10 6.82 9.69 10.37
N VAL A 11 7.46 9.47 9.22
CA VAL A 11 6.80 8.85 8.06
C VAL A 11 6.50 7.38 8.34
N ALA A 12 7.44 6.62 8.89
CA ALA A 12 7.24 5.21 9.24
C ALA A 12 6.09 5.00 10.25
N ASP A 13 5.93 5.91 11.22
CA ASP A 13 4.82 5.87 12.19
C ASP A 13 3.46 6.26 11.57
N SER A 14 3.48 6.92 10.41
CA SER A 14 2.28 7.39 9.68
C SER A 14 1.90 6.53 8.47
N LEU A 15 2.81 5.68 7.99
CA LEU A 15 2.56 4.82 6.85
C LEU A 15 1.70 3.62 7.30
N PRO A 16 0.79 3.15 6.43
CA PRO A 16 0.08 1.92 6.70
C PRO A 16 1.09 0.78 6.86
N ALA A 17 0.80 -0.13 7.79
CA ALA A 17 1.72 -1.20 8.17
C ALA A 17 2.12 -2.09 6.98
N ARG A 18 1.25 -2.18 5.96
CA ARG A 18 1.47 -2.92 4.72
C ARG A 18 0.67 -2.32 3.56
N TRP A 19 1.16 -2.56 2.36
CA TRP A 19 0.51 -2.24 1.08
C TRP A 19 0.13 -3.50 0.32
N ARG A 20 -0.89 -3.39 -0.54
CA ARG A 20 -1.43 -4.47 -1.38
C ARG A 20 -1.77 -3.95 -2.77
N VAL A 21 -1.89 -4.90 -3.69
CA VAL A 21 -2.40 -4.67 -5.04
C VAL A 21 -3.94 -4.67 -5.01
N VAL A 22 -4.58 -3.79 -5.76
CA VAL A 22 -6.05 -3.61 -5.77
C VAL A 22 -6.60 -3.40 -7.17
N TRP A 23 -7.89 -3.70 -7.35
CA TRP A 23 -8.66 -3.32 -8.54
C TRP A 23 -9.19 -1.90 -8.39
N LEU A 24 -9.10 -1.10 -9.44
CA LEU A 24 -9.62 0.27 -9.49
C LEU A 24 -10.55 0.42 -10.69
N ASP A 25 -11.62 1.19 -10.53
CA ASP A 25 -12.46 1.73 -11.61
C ASP A 25 -12.70 0.83 -12.83
N ASN A 26 -13.26 -0.38 -12.61
CA ASN A 26 -13.58 -1.36 -13.65
C ASN A 26 -12.38 -1.87 -14.46
N SER A 27 -11.17 -1.80 -13.92
CA SER A 27 -10.00 -2.39 -14.56
C SER A 27 -10.19 -3.91 -14.75
N GLU A 28 -9.75 -4.42 -15.91
CA GLU A 28 -9.77 -5.86 -16.18
C GLU A 28 -8.70 -6.62 -15.37
N GLU A 29 -7.73 -5.87 -14.82
CA GLU A 29 -6.60 -6.37 -14.05
C GLU A 29 -6.32 -5.45 -12.84
N PRO A 30 -5.67 -5.94 -11.77
CA PRO A 30 -5.45 -5.14 -10.59
C PRO A 30 -4.21 -4.25 -10.75
N THR A 31 -4.40 -3.10 -11.41
CA THR A 31 -3.35 -2.09 -11.67
C THR A 31 -3.19 -1.09 -10.53
N GLY A 32 -3.97 -1.21 -9.46
CA GLY A 32 -3.92 -0.30 -8.34
C GLY A 32 -3.02 -0.78 -7.22
N ILE A 33 -2.55 0.16 -6.40
CA ILE A 33 -1.95 -0.10 -5.09
C ILE A 33 -2.69 0.69 -4.01
N ALA A 34 -2.88 0.07 -2.85
CA ALA A 34 -3.47 0.72 -1.70
C ALA A 34 -2.92 0.15 -0.38
N PRO A 35 -3.05 0.89 0.73
CA PRO A 35 -2.90 0.36 2.07
C PRO A 35 -3.74 -0.90 2.31
N VAL A 36 -3.21 -1.83 3.11
CA VAL A 36 -4.02 -2.95 3.62
C VAL A 36 -5.09 -2.38 4.55
N CYS A 37 -6.33 -2.82 4.37
CA CYS A 37 -7.43 -2.45 5.24
C CYS A 37 -7.18 -3.02 6.66
N PRO A 38 -7.35 -2.22 7.73
CA PRO A 38 -7.19 -2.73 9.10
C PRO A 38 -8.40 -3.57 9.56
N ASP A 39 -9.49 -3.58 8.79
CA ASP A 39 -10.68 -4.36 9.08
C ASP A 39 -10.44 -5.84 8.75
N GLU A 40 -10.53 -6.70 9.76
CA GLU A 40 -10.31 -8.14 9.64
C GLU A 40 -11.40 -8.84 8.81
N GLU A 41 -12.57 -8.20 8.62
CA GLU A 41 -13.64 -8.73 7.77
C GLU A 41 -13.35 -8.59 6.27
N HIS A 42 -12.34 -7.81 5.89
CA HIS A 42 -11.93 -7.62 4.50
C HIS A 42 -10.67 -8.41 4.16
N GLU A 43 -10.82 -9.40 3.28
CA GLU A 43 -9.68 -10.18 2.81
C GLU A 43 -8.79 -9.33 1.90
N GLU A 44 -7.49 -9.29 2.22
CA GLU A 44 -6.49 -8.61 1.40
C GLU A 44 -6.48 -9.14 -0.05
N ALA A 45 -6.67 -10.46 -0.19
CA ALA A 45 -6.64 -11.20 -1.44
C ALA A 45 -7.76 -10.80 -2.42
N ASP A 46 -8.88 -10.26 -1.92
CA ASP A 46 -9.99 -9.81 -2.76
C ASP A 46 -9.63 -8.55 -3.56
N GLY A 47 -8.56 -7.84 -3.17
CA GLY A 47 -8.05 -6.62 -3.81
C GLY A 47 -9.09 -5.51 -4.01
N SER A 48 -10.25 -5.61 -3.37
CA SER A 48 -11.31 -4.60 -3.44
C SER A 48 -11.01 -3.48 -2.47
N VAL A 49 -11.20 -2.22 -2.90
CA VAL A 49 -11.11 -1.03 -2.04
C VAL A 49 -12.51 -0.66 -1.56
N TYR A 50 -12.65 -0.50 -0.24
CA TYR A 50 -13.88 -0.11 0.43
C TYR A 50 -13.73 1.28 1.06
N ASP A 51 -14.84 1.92 1.42
CA ASP A 51 -14.82 3.26 2.04
C ASP A 51 -14.06 3.31 3.38
N CYS A 52 -13.89 2.17 4.06
CA CYS A 52 -13.09 2.07 5.29
C CYS A 52 -11.59 1.79 5.03
N CYS A 53 -11.19 1.60 3.77
CA CYS A 53 -9.77 1.40 3.43
C CYS A 53 -9.01 2.72 3.61
N PRO A 54 -7.77 2.69 4.12
CA PRO A 54 -6.96 3.89 4.20
C PRO A 54 -6.60 4.40 2.80
N ASP A 55 -6.68 5.72 2.62
CA ASP A 55 -6.13 6.41 1.45
C ASP A 55 -4.59 6.48 1.49
N PRO A 56 -3.92 6.64 0.34
CA PRO A 56 -4.49 6.72 -1.01
C PRO A 56 -4.61 5.36 -1.69
N ALA A 57 -5.62 5.21 -2.55
CA ALA A 57 -5.60 4.25 -3.64
C ALA A 57 -4.98 4.91 -4.89
N ILE A 58 -3.98 4.25 -5.48
CA ILE A 58 -3.18 4.80 -6.58
C ILE A 58 -3.26 3.84 -7.76
N ASP A 59 -3.69 4.34 -8.92
CA ASP A 59 -3.63 3.60 -10.17
C ASP A 59 -2.23 3.73 -10.80
N THR A 60 -1.64 2.59 -11.16
CA THR A 60 -0.35 2.54 -11.86
C THR A 60 -0.50 2.19 -13.33
N GLU A 61 -1.73 1.95 -13.80
CA GLU A 61 -2.08 1.57 -15.18
C GLU A 61 -1.37 0.31 -15.72
N ASP A 62 -0.65 -0.43 -14.85
CA ASP A 62 0.20 -1.57 -15.20
C ASP A 62 0.34 -2.53 -14.01
N VAL A 63 0.04 -3.81 -14.24
CA VAL A 63 -0.01 -4.86 -13.19
C VAL A 63 1.38 -5.18 -12.64
N ASP A 64 2.39 -5.26 -13.50
CA ASP A 64 3.75 -5.60 -13.10
C ASP A 64 4.37 -4.45 -12.28
N LEU A 65 4.06 -3.21 -12.65
CA LEU A 65 4.44 -2.03 -11.89
C LEU A 65 3.76 -1.99 -10.52
N ALA A 66 2.45 -2.26 -10.44
CA ALA A 66 1.73 -2.33 -9.17
C ALA A 66 2.35 -3.38 -8.23
N ALA A 67 2.58 -4.59 -8.73
CA ALA A 67 3.20 -5.68 -7.98
C ALA A 67 4.62 -5.34 -7.51
N TYR A 68 5.43 -4.75 -8.40
CA TYR A 68 6.79 -4.33 -8.08
C TYR A 68 6.81 -3.26 -6.98
N LEU A 69 5.94 -2.24 -7.06
CA LEU A 69 5.88 -1.17 -6.08
C LEU A 69 5.43 -1.68 -4.70
N VAL A 70 4.41 -2.55 -4.65
CA VAL A 70 3.98 -3.17 -3.38
C VAL A 70 5.11 -3.97 -2.74
N ALA A 71 5.84 -4.77 -3.53
CA ALA A 71 6.98 -5.53 -3.05
C ALA A 71 8.08 -4.59 -2.51
N LEU A 72 8.38 -3.51 -3.23
CA LEU A 72 9.39 -2.53 -2.84
C LEU A 72 9.03 -1.80 -1.55
N ILE A 73 7.80 -1.28 -1.44
CA ILE A 73 7.33 -0.56 -0.26
C ILE A 73 7.31 -1.47 0.97
N ASN A 74 6.78 -2.68 0.84
CA ASN A 74 6.72 -3.63 1.95
C ASN A 74 8.13 -4.10 2.38
N ALA A 75 9.08 -4.21 1.43
CA ALA A 75 10.47 -4.51 1.76
C ALA A 75 11.13 -3.37 2.56
N ASP A 76 10.84 -2.10 2.22
CA ASP A 76 11.34 -0.94 2.97
C ASP A 76 10.75 -0.87 4.38
N LEU A 77 9.45 -1.15 4.52
CA LEU A 77 8.77 -1.24 5.83
C LEU A 77 9.34 -2.36 6.71
N GLY A 78 9.75 -3.49 6.12
CA GLY A 78 10.40 -4.60 6.82
C GLY A 78 11.88 -4.40 7.10
N GLY A 79 12.58 -3.61 6.27
CA GLY A 79 14.03 -3.39 6.31
C GLY A 79 14.49 -2.19 7.16
N GLY A 80 13.56 -1.37 7.64
CA GLY A 80 13.84 -0.13 8.38
C GLY A 80 13.99 -0.24 9.91
N ARG A 81 14.19 -1.45 10.48
CA ARG A 81 14.35 -1.65 11.93
C ARG A 81 15.81 -1.70 12.39
#